data_AF-A7T0E6-F1
#
_entry.id   AF-A7T0E6-F1
#
_cell.length_a   1.000
_cell.length_b   1.000
_cell.length_c   1.000
_cell.angle_alpha   90.00
_cell.angle_beta   90.00
_cell.angle_gamma   90.00
#
_symmetry.space_group_name_H-M   'P 1'
#
loop_
_entity.id
_entity.type
_entity.pdbx_description
1 polymer ?
#
loop_
_entity_poly.entity_id
_entity_poly.type
_entity_poly.pdbx_seq_one_letter_code
_entity_poly.pdbx_strand_id
1 'polypeptide(L)'
;YVSVILDKGKLDGIKKVYFGNGLNFWLHRLLFIDGLDFLSDGAIKRPLDRWILVDIDDIFVGKTGIRMTRDDVQAMISVQQSISERVPGFKFNLGFSGFYYLHGNKQESGGDQELIANADKFWWFSHMYSHRKPHRIATLETMRTELMQNLDFAKRYGIPLNTSYAVAPHHSGVYPTHDLLYDSWKRYYGLTVTSTEEYPHFNPPHHRRGFIYKGIKVLPRQTCGLYTKTIRLKEYPKGPKRLEHSIYGGELFQTVINNPV
;
A
#
# COMPACT_ATOMS: atom_id res chain seq x y z
N TYR A 1 3.93 22.81 29.82
CA TYR A 1 3.06 23.49 28.84
C TYR A 1 1.76 22.72 28.73
N VAL A 2 0.61 23.35 29.00
CA VAL A 2 -0.70 22.72 28.79
C VAL A 2 -0.99 22.75 27.29
N SER A 3 -1.19 21.57 26.70
CA SER A 3 -1.43 21.46 25.24
C SER A 3 -2.89 21.81 24.88
N VAL A 4 -3.86 21.29 25.66
CA VAL A 4 -5.30 21.47 25.42
C VAL A 4 -6.05 21.60 26.76
N ILE A 5 -7.05 22.49 26.82
CA ILE A 5 -7.95 22.68 27.99
C ILE A 5 -9.39 22.44 27.55
N LEU A 6 -10.12 21.65 28.34
CA LEU A 6 -11.56 21.45 28.19
C LEU A 6 -12.33 22.36 29.15
N ASP A 7 -13.19 23.22 28.61
CA ASP A 7 -14.23 23.91 29.37
C ASP A 7 -15.58 23.21 29.11
N LYS A 8 -16.20 22.74 30.19
CA LYS A 8 -17.49 22.04 30.13
C LYS A 8 -18.69 23.00 30.07
N GLY A 9 -18.45 24.31 30.01
CA GLY A 9 -19.51 25.33 29.93
C GLY A 9 -20.24 25.54 31.25
N LYS A 10 -19.57 25.35 32.40
CA LYS A 10 -20.23 25.47 33.71
C LYS A 10 -20.75 26.88 34.01
N LEU A 11 -20.19 27.90 33.36
CA LEU A 11 -20.53 29.30 33.58
C LEU A 11 -21.59 29.83 32.60
N ASP A 12 -21.49 29.49 31.32
CA ASP A 12 -22.32 30.05 30.24
C ASP A 12 -23.12 29.00 29.45
N GLY A 13 -23.01 27.72 29.83
CA GLY A 13 -23.65 26.60 29.15
C GLY A 13 -22.97 26.16 27.85
N ILE A 14 -21.83 26.74 27.47
CA ILE A 14 -21.16 26.48 26.19
C ILE A 14 -19.91 25.63 26.41
N LYS A 15 -19.91 24.40 25.88
CA LYS A 15 -18.71 23.52 25.86
C LYS A 15 -17.66 24.10 24.92
N LYS A 16 -16.39 24.13 25.33
CA LYS A 16 -15.26 24.65 24.54
C LYS A 16 -14.01 23.81 24.74
N VAL A 17 -13.20 23.72 23.70
CA VAL A 17 -11.87 23.10 23.76
C VAL A 17 -10.84 24.13 23.29
N TYR A 18 -9.93 24.49 24.17
CA TYR A 18 -8.89 25.48 23.91
C TYR A 18 -7.56 24.80 23.60
N PHE A 19 -6.95 25.15 22.48
CA PHE A 19 -5.63 24.67 22.08
C PHE A 19 -4.58 25.72 22.39
N GLY A 20 -3.55 25.36 23.17
CA GLY A 20 -2.47 26.28 23.54
C GLY A 20 -1.44 26.54 22.42
N ASN A 21 -1.59 25.87 21.27
CA ASN A 21 -0.73 26.03 20.09
C ASN A 21 -1.49 25.54 18.83
N GLY A 22 -0.94 25.79 17.64
CA GLY A 22 -1.50 25.33 16.37
C GLY A 22 -1.46 23.81 16.17
N LEU A 23 -2.01 23.35 15.05
CA LEU A 23 -2.11 21.93 14.66
C LEU A 23 -0.80 21.34 14.12
N ASN A 24 0.33 22.04 14.26
CA ASN A 24 1.65 21.51 13.87
C ASN A 24 2.12 20.40 14.83
N PHE A 25 1.69 20.45 16.08
CA PHE A 25 1.94 19.36 17.02
C PHE A 25 0.94 18.22 16.75
N TRP A 26 1.46 17.03 16.49
CA TRP A 26 0.63 15.91 16.01
C TRP A 26 -0.50 15.52 16.96
N LEU A 27 -0.27 15.60 18.28
CA LEU A 27 -1.28 15.29 19.28
C LEU A 27 -2.46 16.27 19.22
N HIS A 28 -2.21 17.54 18.86
CA HIS A 28 -3.29 18.51 18.67
C HIS A 28 -4.21 18.10 17.53
N ARG A 29 -3.73 17.43 16.49
CA ARG A 29 -4.58 16.95 15.39
C ARG A 29 -5.55 15.87 15.85
N LEU A 30 -5.09 14.94 16.71
CA LEU A 30 -5.95 13.90 17.30
C LEU A 30 -7.00 14.52 18.24
N LEU A 31 -6.54 15.34 19.19
CA LEU A 31 -7.41 16.03 20.14
C LEU A 31 -8.39 16.98 19.46
N PHE A 32 -8.05 17.51 18.29
CA PHE A 32 -8.96 18.30 17.48
C PHE A 32 -10.11 17.45 16.93
N ILE A 33 -9.82 16.26 16.39
CA ILE A 33 -10.87 15.33 15.93
C ILE A 33 -11.75 14.89 17.09
N ASP A 34 -11.17 14.53 18.24
CA ASP A 34 -11.92 14.18 19.45
C ASP A 34 -12.74 15.36 19.98
N GLY A 35 -12.19 16.57 19.92
CA GLY A 35 -12.86 17.80 20.27
C GLY A 35 -14.08 18.08 19.38
N LEU A 36 -13.98 17.81 18.08
CA LEU A 36 -15.13 17.93 17.16
C LEU A 36 -16.22 16.92 17.51
N ASP A 37 -15.87 15.66 17.78
CA ASP A 37 -16.83 14.64 18.22
C ASP A 37 -17.54 15.08 19.52
N PHE A 38 -16.76 15.48 20.52
CA PHE A 38 -17.26 15.93 21.83
C PHE A 38 -18.14 17.19 21.75
N LEU A 39 -17.71 18.22 21.01
CA LEU A 39 -18.44 19.49 20.91
C LEU A 39 -19.68 19.39 20.02
N SER A 40 -19.72 18.41 19.12
CA SER A 40 -20.87 18.15 18.25
C SER A 40 -21.86 17.13 18.83
N ASP A 41 -21.66 16.70 20.09
CA ASP A 41 -22.45 15.66 20.75
C ASP A 41 -22.59 14.39 19.87
N GLY A 42 -21.51 14.01 19.18
CA GLY A 42 -21.44 12.83 18.33
C GLY A 42 -21.78 13.06 16.86
N ALA A 43 -22.20 14.26 16.44
CA ALA A 43 -22.59 14.51 15.05
C ALA A 43 -21.41 14.42 14.06
N ILE A 44 -20.17 14.63 14.51
CA ILE A 44 -18.93 14.55 13.71
C ILE A 44 -18.13 13.27 14.04
N LYS A 45 -18.77 12.28 14.67
CA LYS A 45 -18.10 11.03 15.05
C LYS A 45 -17.53 10.30 13.83
N ARG A 46 -16.27 9.88 13.93
CA ARG A 46 -15.61 9.03 12.94
C ARG A 46 -15.44 7.61 13.49
N PRO A 47 -15.55 6.56 12.65
CA PRO A 47 -15.27 5.21 13.09
C PRO A 47 -13.78 5.08 13.44
N LEU A 48 -13.49 4.23 14.43
CA LEU A 48 -12.13 3.94 14.89
C LEU A 48 -11.49 2.79 14.12
N ASP A 49 -12.29 2.05 13.33
CA ASP A 49 -11.80 0.92 12.55
C ASP A 49 -10.86 1.40 11.43
N ARG A 50 -9.75 0.66 11.28
CA ARG A 50 -8.74 0.90 10.25
C ARG A 50 -8.37 -0.43 9.61
N TRP A 51 -8.42 -0.47 8.29
CA TRP A 51 -7.96 -1.61 7.51
C TRP A 51 -6.59 -1.25 6.93
N ILE A 52 -5.60 -2.10 7.19
CA ILE A 52 -4.21 -1.86 6.78
C ILE A 52 -3.80 -2.99 5.85
N LEU A 53 -3.44 -2.62 4.63
CA LEU A 53 -2.82 -3.48 3.64
C LEU A 53 -1.53 -2.81 3.18
N VAL A 54 -0.42 -3.56 3.16
CA VAL A 54 0.86 -3.08 2.63
C VAL A 54 1.21 -3.93 1.42
N ASP A 55 0.97 -3.35 0.24
CA ASP A 55 1.38 -3.92 -1.03
C ASP A 55 2.87 -3.63 -1.28
N ILE A 56 3.64 -4.70 -1.52
CA ILE A 56 5.04 -4.66 -1.95
C ILE A 56 5.07 -5.14 -3.40
N ASP A 57 5.20 -4.20 -4.32
CA ASP A 57 5.31 -4.48 -5.75
C ASP A 57 6.73 -5.03 -6.06
N ASP A 58 6.94 -5.43 -7.30
CA ASP A 58 8.28 -5.76 -7.84
C ASP A 58 8.96 -6.96 -7.17
N ILE A 59 8.21 -7.91 -6.61
CA ILE A 59 8.77 -9.18 -6.13
C ILE A 59 9.36 -9.98 -7.28
N PHE A 60 10.60 -10.43 -7.08
CA PHE A 60 11.55 -10.96 -8.08
C PHE A 60 12.04 -9.95 -9.10
N VAL A 61 11.59 -8.70 -9.12
CA VAL A 61 12.07 -7.67 -10.05
C VAL A 61 13.29 -6.97 -9.42
N GLY A 62 14.03 -6.21 -10.24
CA GLY A 62 15.17 -5.41 -9.78
C GLY A 62 16.50 -5.89 -10.32
N LYS A 63 17.48 -4.97 -10.34
CA LYS A 63 18.84 -5.24 -10.81
C LYS A 63 19.60 -6.06 -9.77
N THR A 64 20.52 -6.91 -10.22
CA THR A 64 21.47 -7.60 -9.34
C THR A 64 22.22 -6.60 -8.45
N GLY A 65 22.35 -6.92 -7.17
CA GLY A 65 22.96 -6.11 -6.11
C GLY A 65 21.96 -5.36 -5.23
N ILE A 66 20.67 -5.36 -5.56
CA ILE A 66 19.61 -4.67 -4.77
C ILE A 66 18.37 -5.55 -4.55
N ARG A 67 18.40 -6.83 -4.94
CA ARG A 67 17.27 -7.74 -4.74
C ARG A 67 17.33 -8.30 -3.32
N MET A 68 16.19 -8.83 -2.88
CA MET A 68 16.08 -9.44 -1.55
C MET A 68 16.98 -10.67 -1.41
N THR A 69 17.57 -10.81 -0.23
CA THR A 69 18.31 -11.98 0.22
C THR A 69 17.46 -12.79 1.20
N ARG A 70 17.96 -13.96 1.65
CA ARG A 70 17.27 -14.77 2.67
C ARG A 70 17.02 -13.99 3.96
N ASP A 71 17.99 -13.17 4.37
CA ASP A 71 17.91 -12.40 5.60
C ASP A 71 16.79 -11.34 5.51
N ASP A 72 16.61 -10.72 4.34
CA ASP A 72 15.53 -9.76 4.10
C ASP A 72 14.14 -10.42 4.21
N VAL A 73 13.99 -11.63 3.67
CA VAL A 73 12.73 -12.39 3.74
C VAL A 73 12.41 -12.80 5.17
N GLN A 74 13.41 -13.26 5.92
CA GLN A 74 13.26 -13.61 7.34
C GLN A 74 12.94 -12.38 8.18
N ALA A 75 13.55 -11.23 7.89
CA ALA A 75 13.22 -9.96 8.53
C ALA A 75 11.78 -9.55 8.25
N MET A 76 11.27 -9.72 7.02
CA MET A 76 9.87 -9.45 6.71
C MET A 76 8.91 -10.33 7.51
N ILE A 77 9.19 -11.63 7.62
CA ILE A 77 8.37 -12.56 8.42
C ILE A 77 8.36 -12.14 9.89
N SER A 78 9.53 -11.81 10.45
CA SER A 78 9.67 -11.34 11.82
C SER A 78 8.88 -10.05 12.08
N VAL A 79 8.99 -9.06 11.18
CA VAL A 79 8.24 -7.79 11.29
C VAL A 79 6.73 -8.02 11.19
N GLN A 80 6.26 -8.91 10.32
CA GLN A 80 4.83 -9.25 10.27
C GLN A 80 4.32 -9.80 11.60
N GLN A 81 5.11 -10.65 12.28
CA GLN A 81 4.73 -11.21 13.58
C GLN A 81 4.60 -10.10 14.63
N SER A 82 5.56 -9.19 14.71
CA SER A 82 5.48 -8.04 15.62
C SER A 82 4.29 -7.12 15.31
N ILE A 83 4.01 -6.84 14.03
CA ILE A 83 2.85 -6.03 13.64
C ILE A 83 1.54 -6.74 13.97
N SER A 84 1.51 -8.07 13.84
CA SER A 84 0.31 -8.88 14.11
C SER A 84 -0.17 -8.83 15.56
N GLU A 85 0.70 -8.47 16.51
CA GLU A 85 0.32 -8.22 17.91
C GLU A 85 -0.66 -7.03 18.04
N ARG A 86 -0.63 -6.08 17.10
CA ARG A 86 -1.47 -4.87 17.10
C ARG A 86 -2.46 -4.82 15.95
N VAL A 87 -2.16 -5.51 14.85
CA VAL A 87 -3.00 -5.61 13.65
C VAL A 87 -3.22 -7.09 13.35
N PRO A 88 -4.19 -7.75 14.01
CA PRO A 88 -4.40 -9.19 13.87
C PRO A 88 -4.56 -9.62 12.42
N GLY A 89 -3.83 -10.66 12.03
CA GLY A 89 -3.88 -11.21 10.67
C GLY A 89 -3.05 -10.44 9.63
N PHE A 90 -2.20 -9.49 10.06
CA PHE A 90 -1.34 -8.74 9.14
C PHE A 90 -0.42 -9.66 8.34
N LYS A 91 -0.47 -9.51 7.01
CA LYS A 91 0.47 -10.08 6.06
C LYS A 91 0.83 -9.01 5.03
N PHE A 92 2.10 -8.93 4.65
CA PHE A 92 2.49 -8.21 3.46
C PHE A 92 1.85 -8.88 2.24
N ASN A 93 1.42 -8.05 1.31
CA ASN A 93 0.80 -8.49 0.06
C ASN A 93 1.81 -8.28 -1.07
N LEU A 94 2.22 -9.36 -1.71
CA LEU A 94 3.39 -9.43 -2.56
C LEU A 94 2.98 -9.43 -4.04
N GLY A 95 3.35 -8.36 -4.74
CA GLY A 95 3.15 -8.18 -6.17
C GLY A 95 4.32 -8.76 -6.94
N PHE A 96 4.12 -9.92 -7.58
CA PHE A 96 5.22 -10.66 -8.20
C PHE A 96 5.17 -10.66 -9.73
N SER A 97 6.38 -10.72 -10.32
CA SER A 97 6.59 -10.93 -11.75
C SER A 97 7.49 -12.16 -11.97
N GLY A 98 6.87 -13.30 -12.28
CA GLY A 98 7.53 -14.61 -12.32
C GLY A 98 8.65 -14.74 -13.36
N PHE A 99 8.71 -13.87 -14.37
CA PHE A 99 9.79 -13.88 -15.37
C PHE A 99 11.16 -13.69 -14.75
N TYR A 100 11.27 -12.95 -13.65
CA TYR A 100 12.55 -12.56 -13.06
C TYR A 100 13.00 -13.45 -11.90
N TYR A 101 12.31 -14.56 -11.65
CA TYR A 101 12.67 -15.50 -10.61
C TYR A 101 14.07 -16.08 -10.85
N LEU A 102 14.95 -15.98 -9.84
CA LEU A 102 16.36 -16.43 -9.87
C LEU A 102 17.25 -15.69 -10.87
N HIS A 103 16.86 -14.48 -11.30
CA HIS A 103 17.71 -13.62 -12.15
C HIS A 103 18.79 -12.86 -11.36
N GLY A 104 18.82 -13.01 -10.03
CA GLY A 104 19.82 -12.40 -9.15
C GLY A 104 21.14 -13.17 -9.07
N ASN A 105 22.06 -12.68 -8.26
CA ASN A 105 23.25 -13.44 -7.87
C ASN A 105 22.88 -14.60 -6.91
N LYS A 106 23.85 -15.42 -6.51
CA LYS A 106 23.62 -16.59 -5.64
C LYS A 106 22.88 -16.26 -4.33
N GLN A 107 23.19 -15.13 -3.69
CA GLN A 107 22.54 -14.72 -2.44
C GLN A 107 21.10 -14.26 -2.69
N GLU A 108 20.88 -13.49 -3.75
CA GLU A 108 19.57 -12.97 -4.15
C GLU A 108 18.63 -14.09 -4.64
N SER A 109 19.14 -15.02 -5.43
CA SER A 109 18.42 -16.25 -5.82
C SER A 109 18.07 -17.10 -4.60
N GLY A 110 18.88 -17.03 -3.54
CA GLY A 110 18.56 -17.61 -2.24
C GLY A 110 17.36 -16.92 -1.58
N GLY A 111 17.22 -15.60 -1.69
CA GLY A 111 16.06 -14.84 -1.21
C GLY A 111 14.79 -15.13 -2.01
N ASP A 112 14.90 -15.22 -3.34
CA ASP A 112 13.79 -15.62 -4.22
C ASP A 112 13.24 -17.01 -3.80
N GLN A 113 14.12 -17.97 -3.54
CA GLN A 113 13.75 -19.31 -3.04
C GLN A 113 13.10 -19.24 -1.65
N GLU A 114 13.61 -18.40 -0.76
CA GLU A 114 13.07 -18.23 0.59
C GLU A 114 11.64 -17.66 0.57
N LEU A 115 11.36 -16.73 -0.34
CA LEU A 115 10.00 -16.21 -0.58
C LEU A 115 9.04 -17.33 -1.01
N ILE A 116 9.46 -18.17 -1.97
CA ILE A 116 8.65 -19.31 -2.42
C ILE A 116 8.44 -20.33 -1.30
N ALA A 117 9.50 -20.67 -0.56
CA ALA A 117 9.43 -21.63 0.54
C ALA A 117 8.50 -21.18 1.68
N ASN A 118 8.25 -19.88 1.81
CA ASN A 118 7.38 -19.28 2.82
C ASN A 118 6.13 -18.61 2.19
N ALA A 119 5.71 -19.03 0.99
CA ALA A 119 4.66 -18.34 0.25
C ALA A 119 3.33 -18.26 1.03
N ASP A 120 3.01 -19.23 1.88
CA ASP A 120 1.82 -19.27 2.74
C ASP A 120 1.81 -18.20 3.84
N LYS A 121 2.98 -17.65 4.20
CA LYS A 121 3.13 -16.58 5.20
C LYS A 121 2.81 -15.19 4.67
N PHE A 122 2.63 -15.05 3.36
CA PHE A 122 2.34 -13.79 2.69
C PHE A 122 0.99 -13.85 1.96
N TRP A 123 0.45 -12.69 1.61
CA TRP A 123 -0.55 -12.59 0.54
C TRP A 123 0.14 -12.30 -0.78
N TRP A 124 -0.52 -12.62 -1.88
CA TRP A 124 0.07 -12.49 -3.21
C TRP A 124 -0.94 -11.95 -4.21
N PHE A 125 -0.46 -11.05 -5.05
CA PHE A 125 -1.17 -10.55 -6.21
C PHE A 125 -0.26 -10.54 -7.43
N SER A 126 -0.88 -10.61 -8.60
CA SER A 126 -0.13 -10.61 -9.86
C SER A 126 0.35 -9.19 -10.18
N HIS A 127 1.64 -9.05 -10.50
CA HIS A 127 2.23 -7.83 -11.07
C HIS A 127 2.68 -8.01 -12.53
N MET A 128 1.95 -8.88 -13.27
CA MET A 128 2.25 -9.34 -14.64
C MET A 128 3.56 -10.11 -14.75
N TYR A 129 3.66 -11.02 -15.73
CA TYR A 129 4.77 -11.96 -15.80
C TYR A 129 6.13 -11.28 -16.03
N SER A 130 6.25 -10.44 -17.06
CA SER A 130 7.52 -9.80 -17.46
C SER A 130 7.67 -8.36 -16.96
N HIS A 131 6.85 -7.93 -16.02
CA HIS A 131 6.81 -6.55 -15.52
C HIS A 131 6.59 -5.50 -16.65
N ARG A 132 5.95 -5.92 -17.75
CA ARG A 132 5.70 -5.06 -18.91
C ARG A 132 4.52 -4.13 -18.65
N LYS A 133 4.71 -2.82 -18.90
CA LYS A 133 3.64 -1.83 -18.76
C LYS A 133 2.49 -2.12 -19.73
N PRO A 134 1.23 -2.22 -19.25
CA PRO A 134 0.08 -2.56 -20.10
C PRO A 134 -0.13 -1.69 -21.33
N HIS A 135 0.07 -0.37 -21.24
CA HIS A 135 -0.11 0.54 -22.39
C HIS A 135 0.85 0.26 -23.56
N ARG A 136 1.91 -0.55 -23.34
CA ARG A 136 2.86 -0.97 -24.39
C ARG A 136 2.46 -2.29 -25.06
N ILE A 137 1.38 -2.91 -24.61
CA ILE A 137 0.88 -4.18 -25.15
C ILE A 137 -0.23 -3.86 -26.15
N ALA A 138 0.00 -4.19 -27.41
CA ALA A 138 -0.93 -3.85 -28.49
C ALA A 138 -2.00 -4.92 -28.75
N THR A 139 -1.80 -6.17 -28.32
CA THR A 139 -2.67 -7.30 -28.69
C THR A 139 -3.19 -8.07 -27.48
N LEU A 140 -4.44 -8.55 -27.60
CA LEU A 140 -5.08 -9.42 -26.59
C LEU A 140 -4.29 -10.70 -26.35
N GLU A 141 -3.67 -11.25 -27.40
CA GLU A 141 -2.86 -12.45 -27.28
C GLU A 141 -1.63 -12.20 -26.40
N THR A 142 -0.91 -11.10 -26.61
CA THR A 142 0.25 -10.74 -25.78
C THR A 142 -0.17 -10.47 -24.34
N MET A 143 -1.28 -9.75 -24.13
CA MET A 143 -1.81 -9.48 -22.78
C MET A 143 -2.21 -10.79 -22.07
N ARG A 144 -2.90 -11.69 -22.79
CA ARG A 144 -3.26 -13.02 -22.28
C ARG A 144 -2.01 -13.80 -21.87
N THR A 145 -0.98 -13.82 -22.70
CA THR A 145 0.27 -14.52 -22.40
C THR A 145 0.92 -14.00 -21.12
N GLU A 146 1.02 -12.67 -20.95
CA GLU A 146 1.56 -12.04 -19.73
C GLU A 146 0.79 -12.43 -18.45
N LEU A 147 -0.54 -12.51 -18.53
CA LEU A 147 -1.37 -12.89 -17.39
C LEU A 147 -1.27 -14.40 -17.11
N MET A 148 -1.41 -15.22 -18.15
CA MET A 148 -1.41 -16.68 -18.00
C MET A 148 -0.06 -17.21 -17.53
N GLN A 149 1.06 -16.67 -18.02
CA GLN A 149 2.39 -17.09 -17.58
C GLN A 149 2.63 -16.78 -16.10
N ASN A 150 2.12 -15.65 -15.59
CA ASN A 150 2.25 -15.33 -14.17
C ASN A 150 1.36 -16.23 -13.29
N LEU A 151 0.15 -16.56 -13.77
CA LEU A 151 -0.74 -17.51 -13.12
C LEU A 151 -0.14 -18.93 -13.08
N ASP A 152 0.44 -19.38 -14.18
CA ASP A 152 1.09 -20.69 -14.28
C ASP A 152 2.35 -20.76 -13.41
N PHE A 153 3.10 -19.65 -13.31
CA PHE A 153 4.19 -19.52 -12.35
C PHE A 153 3.69 -19.72 -10.91
N ALA A 154 2.62 -19.01 -10.51
CA ALA A 154 2.05 -19.16 -9.18
C ALA A 154 1.63 -20.61 -8.87
N LYS A 155 0.96 -21.27 -9.82
CA LYS A 155 0.57 -22.68 -9.68
C LYS A 155 1.79 -23.60 -9.55
N ARG A 156 2.81 -23.41 -10.39
CA ARG A 156 4.03 -24.23 -10.39
C ARG A 156 4.77 -24.18 -9.05
N TYR A 157 4.82 -23.00 -8.44
CA TYR A 157 5.56 -22.77 -7.20
C TYR A 157 4.68 -22.76 -5.94
N GLY A 158 3.39 -23.14 -6.05
CA GLY A 158 2.50 -23.23 -4.90
C GLY A 158 2.18 -21.88 -4.24
N ILE A 159 2.25 -20.77 -4.98
CA ILE A 159 1.91 -19.44 -4.48
C ILE A 159 0.38 -19.34 -4.31
N PRO A 160 -0.14 -18.98 -3.11
CA PRO A 160 -1.58 -18.82 -2.87
C PRO A 160 -2.10 -17.49 -3.46
N LEU A 161 -2.10 -17.40 -4.80
CA LEU A 161 -2.47 -16.19 -5.54
C LEU A 161 -3.97 -15.88 -5.43
N ASN A 162 -4.29 -14.66 -5.01
CA ASN A 162 -5.65 -14.13 -5.10
C ASN A 162 -5.87 -13.47 -6.47
N THR A 163 -6.64 -14.10 -7.36
CA THR A 163 -6.90 -13.56 -8.70
C THR A 163 -7.97 -12.45 -8.73
N SER A 164 -8.63 -12.17 -7.60
CA SER A 164 -9.60 -11.06 -7.49
C SER A 164 -8.92 -9.69 -7.34
N TYR A 165 -7.62 -9.67 -7.02
CA TYR A 165 -6.77 -8.48 -6.88
C TYR A 165 -5.46 -8.59 -7.68
N ALA A 166 -5.10 -7.51 -8.35
CA ALA A 166 -3.87 -7.37 -9.13
C ALA A 166 -3.57 -5.88 -9.28
N VAL A 167 -2.30 -5.56 -9.52
CA VAL A 167 -1.86 -4.19 -9.84
C VAL A 167 -0.93 -4.30 -11.03
N ALA A 168 -1.13 -3.47 -12.05
CA ALA A 168 -0.24 -3.46 -13.20
C ALA A 168 1.10 -2.76 -12.89
N PRO A 169 2.21 -3.17 -13.55
CA PRO A 169 3.48 -2.47 -13.49
C PRO A 169 3.36 -0.96 -13.64
N HIS A 170 3.91 -0.22 -12.68
CA HIS A 170 3.85 1.24 -12.61
C HIS A 170 2.42 1.82 -12.62
N HIS A 171 1.43 1.07 -12.13
CA HIS A 171 0.00 1.43 -12.20
C HIS A 171 -0.52 1.72 -13.61
N SER A 172 0.25 1.32 -14.62
CA SER A 172 0.03 1.79 -15.96
C SER A 172 -1.15 1.08 -16.61
N GLY A 173 -2.05 1.86 -17.21
CA GLY A 173 -3.30 1.33 -17.76
C GLY A 173 -4.37 1.07 -16.70
N VAL A 174 -4.06 1.18 -15.40
CA VAL A 174 -5.07 1.29 -14.34
C VAL A 174 -5.64 2.71 -14.35
N TYR A 175 -4.76 3.71 -14.32
CA TYR A 175 -5.10 5.08 -14.62
C TYR A 175 -3.93 5.76 -15.35
N PRO A 176 -4.17 6.54 -16.42
CA PRO A 176 -5.36 6.51 -17.27
C PRO A 176 -5.73 5.08 -17.69
N THR A 177 -7.03 4.80 -17.77
CA THR A 177 -7.55 3.44 -17.99
C THR A 177 -7.19 2.93 -19.38
N HIS A 178 -6.78 1.67 -19.47
CA HIS A 178 -6.49 0.98 -20.73
C HIS A 178 -7.42 -0.22 -20.93
N ASP A 179 -8.29 -0.16 -21.93
CA ASP A 179 -9.37 -1.14 -22.12
C ASP A 179 -8.89 -2.59 -22.20
N LEU A 180 -7.81 -2.83 -22.96
CA LEU A 180 -7.26 -4.16 -23.15
C LEU A 180 -6.87 -4.82 -21.82
N LEU A 181 -6.36 -4.04 -20.88
CA LEU A 181 -5.98 -4.51 -19.55
C LEU A 181 -7.21 -4.95 -18.76
N TYR A 182 -8.22 -4.09 -18.66
CA TYR A 182 -9.44 -4.36 -17.90
C TYR A 182 -10.24 -5.54 -18.48
N ASP A 183 -10.36 -5.62 -19.81
CA ASP A 183 -11.04 -6.73 -20.48
C ASP A 183 -10.30 -8.05 -20.23
N SER A 184 -8.97 -8.03 -20.29
CA SER A 184 -8.15 -9.22 -20.04
C SER A 184 -8.17 -9.66 -18.59
N TRP A 185 -8.08 -8.72 -17.64
CA TRP A 185 -8.20 -9.01 -16.20
C TRP A 185 -9.55 -9.63 -15.85
N LYS A 186 -10.64 -9.06 -16.37
CA LYS A 186 -11.97 -9.61 -16.15
C LYS A 186 -12.10 -11.01 -16.75
N ARG A 187 -11.60 -11.21 -17.97
CA ARG A 187 -11.73 -12.48 -18.72
C ARG A 187 -10.88 -13.61 -18.16
N TYR A 188 -9.63 -13.35 -17.81
CA TYR A 188 -8.65 -14.40 -17.50
C TYR A 188 -8.39 -14.57 -16.00
N TYR A 189 -8.55 -13.52 -15.20
CA TYR A 189 -8.36 -13.60 -13.74
C TYR A 189 -9.69 -13.57 -12.97
N GLY A 190 -10.78 -13.12 -13.60
CA GLY A 190 -12.00 -12.79 -12.86
C GLY A 190 -11.78 -11.61 -11.91
N LEU A 191 -10.89 -10.69 -12.28
CA LEU A 191 -10.49 -9.58 -11.41
C LEU A 191 -11.70 -8.72 -11.03
N THR A 192 -11.83 -8.40 -9.75
CA THR A 192 -12.91 -7.52 -9.24
C THR A 192 -12.37 -6.22 -8.65
N VAL A 193 -11.11 -6.20 -8.23
CA VAL A 193 -10.47 -5.07 -7.56
C VAL A 193 -9.04 -4.86 -8.06
N THR A 194 -8.61 -3.62 -8.20
CA THR A 194 -7.21 -3.19 -8.41
C THR A 194 -6.98 -1.91 -7.59
N SER A 195 -5.77 -1.39 -7.54
CA SER A 195 -5.49 -0.10 -6.90
C SER A 195 -4.64 0.83 -7.79
N THR A 196 -4.72 2.14 -7.51
CA THR A 196 -3.88 3.16 -8.14
C THR A 196 -3.49 4.28 -7.19
N GLU A 197 -2.27 4.78 -7.35
CA GLU A 197 -1.78 5.98 -6.68
C GLU A 197 -1.97 7.26 -7.54
N GLU A 198 -2.61 7.16 -8.70
CA GLU A 198 -2.63 8.24 -9.69
C GLU A 198 -3.98 8.99 -9.83
N TYR A 199 -5.11 8.43 -9.39
CA TYR A 199 -6.44 9.00 -9.67
C TYR A 199 -6.97 9.95 -8.58
N PRO A 200 -7.54 11.13 -8.94
CA PRO A 200 -7.47 11.77 -10.26
C PRO A 200 -6.10 12.41 -10.52
N HIS A 201 -5.33 12.65 -9.46
CA HIS A 201 -3.99 13.20 -9.50
C HIS A 201 -3.07 12.43 -8.55
N PHE A 202 -1.80 12.29 -8.96
CA PHE A 202 -0.77 11.69 -8.11
C PHE A 202 -0.54 12.50 -6.82
N ASN A 203 -0.62 13.83 -6.90
CA ASN A 203 -0.49 14.74 -5.77
C ASN A 203 -1.65 15.75 -5.72
N PRO A 204 -2.10 16.16 -4.51
CA PRO A 204 -1.64 15.63 -3.22
C PRO A 204 -2.32 14.28 -2.87
N PRO A 205 -1.67 13.40 -2.08
CA PRO A 205 -2.18 12.04 -1.82
C PRO A 205 -3.60 11.96 -1.20
N HIS A 206 -3.97 12.96 -0.39
CA HIS A 206 -5.29 13.04 0.25
C HIS A 206 -6.43 13.40 -0.73
N HIS A 207 -6.12 13.80 -1.97
CA HIS A 207 -7.12 14.00 -3.02
C HIS A 207 -7.37 12.73 -3.85
N ARG A 208 -6.61 11.65 -3.62
CA ARG A 208 -6.79 10.41 -4.35
C ARG A 208 -8.16 9.81 -4.07
N ARG A 209 -8.80 9.28 -5.10
CA ARG A 209 -10.14 8.70 -5.02
C ARG A 209 -10.16 7.30 -5.60
N GLY A 210 -11.15 6.52 -5.20
CA GLY A 210 -11.50 5.31 -5.92
C GLY A 210 -12.43 5.61 -7.09
N PHE A 211 -12.51 4.68 -8.03
CA PHE A 211 -13.51 4.70 -9.11
C PHE A 211 -13.85 3.27 -9.55
N ILE A 212 -14.87 3.12 -10.38
CA ILE A 212 -15.24 1.82 -10.97
C ILE A 212 -15.10 1.95 -12.49
N TYR A 213 -14.37 1.02 -13.11
CA TYR A 213 -14.20 0.97 -14.56
C TYR A 213 -14.43 -0.45 -15.06
N LYS A 214 -15.32 -0.62 -16.05
CA LYS A 214 -15.74 -1.93 -16.60
C LYS A 214 -16.17 -2.97 -15.54
N GLY A 215 -16.68 -2.49 -14.40
CA GLY A 215 -17.11 -3.31 -13.26
C GLY A 215 -15.99 -3.73 -12.31
N ILE A 216 -14.75 -3.28 -12.52
CA ILE A 216 -13.62 -3.49 -11.60
C ILE A 216 -13.51 -2.25 -10.70
N LYS A 217 -13.49 -2.48 -9.38
CA LYS A 217 -13.27 -1.41 -8.39
C LYS A 217 -11.79 -1.04 -8.36
N VAL A 218 -11.48 0.24 -8.51
CA VAL A 218 -10.13 0.77 -8.40
C VAL A 218 -10.02 1.52 -7.08
N LEU A 219 -9.25 0.98 -6.15
CA LEU A 219 -9.04 1.57 -4.83
C LEU A 219 -7.94 2.64 -4.87
N PRO A 220 -8.09 3.74 -4.11
CA PRO A 220 -7.01 4.71 -3.95
C PRO A 220 -5.89 4.09 -3.11
N ARG A 221 -4.67 4.09 -3.64
CA ARG A 221 -3.46 3.68 -2.92
C ARG A 221 -2.75 4.90 -2.36
N GLN A 222 -2.32 4.82 -1.10
CA GLN A 222 -1.52 5.85 -0.45
C GLN A 222 -0.04 5.48 -0.53
N THR A 223 0.84 6.47 -0.71
CA THR A 223 2.30 6.24 -0.69
C THR A 223 2.81 6.37 0.74
N CYS A 224 3.76 5.52 1.13
CA CYS A 224 4.41 5.59 2.45
C CYS A 224 5.69 6.44 2.46
N GLY A 225 6.00 7.11 1.33
CA GLY A 225 7.22 7.92 1.17
C GLY A 225 8.48 7.11 0.87
N LEU A 226 8.39 5.78 0.85
CA LEU A 226 9.44 4.87 0.38
C LEU A 226 9.21 4.57 -1.10
N TYR A 227 10.21 4.83 -1.94
CA TYR A 227 10.14 4.64 -3.38
C TYR A 227 11.19 3.62 -3.82
N THR A 228 10.94 2.92 -4.92
CA THR A 228 11.83 1.87 -5.48
C THR A 228 13.27 2.34 -5.75
N LYS A 229 13.48 3.65 -5.92
CA LYS A 229 14.81 4.25 -6.12
C LYS A 229 15.60 4.52 -4.83
N THR A 230 14.97 4.39 -3.66
CA THR A 230 15.59 4.65 -2.36
C THR A 230 15.99 3.32 -1.73
N ILE A 231 17.23 2.90 -1.98
CA ILE A 231 17.74 1.59 -1.52
C ILE A 231 18.32 1.72 -0.12
N ARG A 232 19.02 2.83 0.15
CA ARG A 232 19.65 3.09 1.45
C ARG A 232 19.00 4.27 2.14
N LEU A 233 18.96 4.25 3.47
CA LEU A 233 18.38 5.34 4.27
C LEU A 233 19.04 6.72 3.96
N LYS A 234 20.34 6.73 3.65
CA LYS A 234 21.06 7.94 3.23
C LYS A 234 20.61 8.53 1.90
N GLU A 235 19.95 7.74 1.05
CA GLU A 235 19.40 8.14 -0.25
C GLU A 235 17.95 8.64 -0.13
N TYR A 236 17.38 8.63 1.09
CA TYR A 236 16.02 9.11 1.31
C TYR A 236 15.92 10.60 0.95
N PRO A 237 14.95 11.00 0.11
CA PRO A 237 14.85 12.39 -0.34
C PRO A 237 14.69 13.37 0.83
N LYS A 238 15.61 14.35 0.93
CA LYS A 238 15.71 15.31 2.04
C LYS A 238 16.18 14.71 3.38
N GLY A 239 16.79 13.53 3.34
CA GLY A 239 17.51 12.89 4.44
C GLY A 239 16.64 12.06 5.41
N PRO A 240 17.28 11.24 6.27
CA PRO A 240 16.60 10.28 7.14
C PRO A 240 15.59 10.90 8.11
N LYS A 241 15.89 12.11 8.63
CA LYS A 241 14.99 12.85 9.52
C LYS A 241 13.62 13.12 8.92
N ARG A 242 13.50 13.24 7.59
CA ARG A 242 12.20 13.39 6.94
C ARG A 242 11.35 12.13 7.06
N LEU A 243 11.96 10.95 6.97
CA LEU A 243 11.25 9.69 7.17
C LEU A 243 10.76 9.58 8.62
N GLU A 244 11.63 9.89 9.59
CA GLU A 244 11.27 9.93 11.01
C GLU A 244 10.10 10.89 11.27
N HIS A 245 10.17 12.12 10.76
CA HIS A 245 9.07 13.09 10.91
C HIS A 245 7.77 12.62 10.24
N SER A 246 7.83 11.82 9.17
CA SER A 246 6.63 11.23 8.56
C SER A 246 5.93 10.22 9.46
N ILE A 247 6.72 9.43 10.22
CA ILE A 247 6.24 8.38 11.11
C ILE A 247 5.75 8.96 12.45
N TYR A 248 6.47 9.92 13.02
CA TYR A 248 6.13 10.54 14.31
C TYR A 248 5.16 11.71 14.15
N GLY A 249 3.93 11.37 13.78
CA GLY A 249 2.82 12.34 13.69
C GLY A 249 2.71 13.11 12.38
N GLY A 250 3.65 12.91 11.45
CA GLY A 250 3.64 13.47 10.09
C GLY A 250 2.81 12.66 9.09
N GLU A 251 3.16 12.78 7.81
CA GLU A 251 2.31 12.33 6.69
C GLU A 251 1.86 10.87 6.79
N LEU A 252 2.76 9.92 7.04
CA LEU A 252 2.40 8.50 7.13
C LEU A 252 1.48 8.21 8.32
N PHE A 253 1.75 8.81 9.49
CA PHE A 253 0.88 8.68 10.65
C PHE A 253 -0.52 9.24 10.35
N GLN A 254 -0.59 10.42 9.74
CA GLN A 254 -1.85 11.07 9.40
C GLN A 254 -2.64 10.27 8.35
N THR A 255 -1.99 9.53 7.46
CA THR A 255 -2.68 8.63 6.52
C THR A 255 -3.52 7.59 7.27
N VAL A 256 -3.00 7.00 8.35
CA VAL A 256 -3.78 6.04 9.15
C VAL A 256 -4.94 6.73 9.85
N ILE A 257 -4.72 7.91 10.44
CA ILE A 257 -5.76 8.65 11.17
C ILE A 257 -6.90 9.12 10.25
N ASN A 258 -6.55 9.67 9.09
CA ASN A 258 -7.48 10.39 8.23
C ASN A 258 -8.24 9.52 7.21
N ASN A 259 -7.94 8.21 7.15
CA ASN A 259 -8.64 7.27 6.28
C ASN A 259 -9.37 6.19 7.11
N PRO A 260 -10.42 6.56 7.87
CA PRO A 260 -11.32 5.59 8.49
C PRO A 260 -12.14 4.84 7.42
N VAL A 261 -12.65 3.66 7.77
CA VAL A 261 -13.58 2.87 6.91
C VAL A 261 -14.97 3.47 6.91
#